data_AF-A0A953ICS4-F1
#
_entry.id   AF-A0A953ICS4-F1
#
_cell.length_a   1.000
_cell.length_b   1.000
_cell.length_c   1.000
_cell.angle_alpha   90.00
_cell.angle_beta   90.00
_cell.angle_gamma   90.00
#
_symmetry.space_group_name_H-M   'P 1'
#
loop_
_entity.id
_entity.type
_entity.pdbx_description
1 polymer ?
#
loop_
_entity_poly.entity_id
_entity_poly.type
_entity_poly.pdbx_seq_one_letter_code
_entity_poly.pdbx_strand_id
1 'polypeptide(L)'
;MQQNWIGRSEGARVEFTLEATGDKIPIFTTRPDTIYGVTFMVVAPEHPIVEKICTSGLIPEERVAAIRAFQEKMKHLTEIARTSTEAEKEGLYTGLDVINPFNGEKAQLWIANYVLMDYGTGAVMGVPAHDQRDFEFAKKYGLPIKVVIQNPERSLKAEEMTEAYVDPGIMVNSGPFDGTPNLEGIPKVIAYAEEKGFGQKTVTYRLRDWLISRQRAWGAPIPIVYCEKCGTVPVPEKDLPVRLPDDLDFTGEGGSPLARHPGFVNTTCPQCGGPARRETDTMDTFVCSSWYYLRYTDPQNAERPWNLEDVDYWMPVDQYVGGIEHAVLHLLYSRFFTKVLRDMGLVKVDEPFARLLTQGMVLKDGSKMSKSKGNTVSPEEMMAKYGADACRLFIMFAAPPERDLDWSDAGVEGAYRFVNRFYRMVMAALPAYRHARSLLPINPADPASVMGALSEAEIAEGLAKAAPNLTAEDRELRRVIHATVKRITADLHDRFAFNTAIS
;
A
#
# COMPACT_ATOMS: atom_id res chain seq x y z
N MET A 1 -3.65 -4.42 -5.80
CA MET A 1 -3.40 -3.07 -5.22
C MET A 1 -1.92 -2.72 -5.18
N GLN A 2 -1.05 -3.49 -4.50
CA GLN A 2 0.37 -3.14 -4.37
C GLN A 2 1.12 -3.05 -5.70
N GLN A 3 0.90 -3.95 -6.68
CA GLN A 3 1.53 -3.86 -8.00
C GLN A 3 1.23 -2.52 -8.69
N ASN A 4 -0.04 -2.07 -8.64
CA ASN A 4 -0.42 -0.76 -9.17
C ASN A 4 0.29 0.35 -8.38
N TRP A 5 0.29 0.30 -7.05
CA TRP A 5 0.98 1.30 -6.21
C TRP A 5 2.48 1.42 -6.53
N ILE A 6 3.17 0.28 -6.61
CA ILE A 6 4.58 0.19 -6.99
C ILE A 6 4.78 0.72 -8.41
N GLY A 7 3.89 0.34 -9.33
CA GLY A 7 3.79 0.90 -10.67
C GLY A 7 5.10 0.82 -11.44
N ARG A 8 5.70 -0.37 -11.53
CA ARG A 8 6.90 -0.59 -12.35
C ARG A 8 6.55 -0.37 -13.81
N SER A 9 7.31 0.46 -14.50
CA SER A 9 7.15 0.76 -15.92
C SER A 9 8.48 0.61 -16.64
N GLU A 10 8.50 -0.14 -17.73
CA GLU A 10 9.64 -0.20 -18.64
C GLU A 10 9.39 0.74 -19.81
N GLY A 11 10.40 1.51 -20.18
CA GLY A 11 10.28 2.48 -21.26
C GLY A 11 11.63 3.02 -21.69
N ALA A 12 11.60 4.22 -22.25
CA ALA A 12 12.77 4.95 -22.71
C ALA A 12 12.92 6.26 -21.94
N ARG A 13 14.15 6.58 -21.55
CA ARG A 13 14.55 7.96 -21.24
C ARG A 13 15.12 8.58 -22.50
N VAL A 14 14.60 9.72 -22.94
CA VAL A 14 14.99 10.39 -24.19
C VAL A 14 15.25 11.86 -23.91
N GLU A 15 16.27 12.44 -24.53
CA GLU A 15 16.66 13.84 -24.34
C GLU A 15 16.21 14.72 -25.52
N PHE A 16 15.21 15.57 -25.27
CA PHE A 16 14.84 16.64 -26.20
C PHE A 16 15.79 17.83 -26.03
N THR A 17 15.96 18.63 -27.07
CA THR A 17 16.87 19.79 -27.02
C THR A 17 16.06 21.08 -27.08
N LEU A 18 16.22 21.97 -26.11
CA LEU A 18 15.66 23.32 -26.17
C LEU A 18 16.33 24.10 -27.31
N GLU A 19 15.56 24.53 -28.31
CA GLU A 19 16.13 25.11 -29.52
C GLU A 19 17.00 26.34 -29.23
N ALA A 20 16.50 27.21 -28.34
CA ALA A 20 17.12 28.51 -28.09
C ALA A 20 18.47 28.43 -27.36
N THR A 21 18.72 27.37 -26.59
CA THR A 21 19.91 27.27 -25.72
C THR A 21 20.75 26.01 -25.94
N GLY A 22 20.21 25.00 -26.60
CA GLY A 22 20.82 23.67 -26.69
C GLY A 22 20.68 22.82 -25.43
N ASP A 23 19.97 23.30 -24.40
CA ASP A 23 19.78 22.56 -23.15
C ASP A 23 19.03 21.25 -23.39
N LYS A 24 19.46 20.19 -22.70
CA LYS A 24 18.82 18.88 -22.76
C LYS A 24 17.70 18.78 -21.73
N ILE A 25 16.52 18.37 -22.18
CA ILE A 25 15.34 18.15 -21.34
C ILE A 25 14.98 16.66 -21.44
N PRO A 26 15.34 15.86 -20.43
CA PRO A 26 15.07 14.43 -20.45
C PRO A 26 13.59 14.17 -20.16
N ILE A 27 12.98 13.26 -20.89
CA ILE A 27 11.65 12.71 -20.63
C ILE A 27 11.73 11.23 -20.26
N PHE A 28 10.65 10.68 -19.71
CA PHE A 28 10.42 9.24 -19.66
C PHE A 28 9.12 8.90 -20.39
N THR A 29 9.14 7.86 -21.22
CA THR A 29 7.93 7.35 -21.89
C THR A 29 7.91 5.83 -21.93
N THR A 30 6.74 5.24 -21.66
CA THR A 30 6.45 3.81 -21.89
C THR A 30 6.03 3.52 -23.32
N ARG A 31 5.83 4.57 -24.13
CA ARG A 31 5.40 4.51 -25.52
C ARG A 31 6.43 5.15 -26.46
N PRO A 32 7.70 4.70 -26.46
CA PRO A 32 8.68 5.25 -27.40
C PRO A 32 8.30 4.99 -28.86
N ASP A 33 7.46 3.98 -29.13
CA ASP A 33 6.86 3.72 -30.44
C ASP A 33 6.09 4.93 -31.01
N THR A 34 5.63 5.86 -30.18
CA THR A 34 4.85 7.02 -30.63
C THR A 34 5.66 8.32 -30.71
N ILE A 35 6.99 8.26 -30.48
CA ILE A 35 7.85 9.45 -30.33
C ILE A 35 7.90 10.37 -31.56
N TYR A 36 7.63 9.86 -32.76
CA TYR A 36 7.54 10.66 -33.99
C TYR A 36 6.27 11.52 -34.06
N GLY A 37 5.29 11.22 -33.21
CA GLY A 37 4.00 11.91 -33.10
C GLY A 37 4.01 13.05 -32.08
N VAL A 38 5.16 13.37 -31.50
CA VAL A 38 5.29 14.46 -30.52
C VAL A 38 5.10 15.80 -31.19
N THR A 39 4.09 16.56 -30.75
CA THR A 39 3.76 17.89 -31.30
C THR A 39 3.93 19.02 -30.27
N PHE A 40 4.03 18.67 -29.00
CA PHE A 40 4.41 19.57 -27.91
C PHE A 40 5.10 18.77 -26.79
N MET A 41 5.77 19.45 -25.89
CA MET A 41 6.33 18.88 -24.67
C MET A 41 5.87 19.69 -23.48
N VAL A 42 5.64 19.03 -22.35
CA VAL A 42 5.15 19.67 -21.13
C VAL A 42 6.11 19.41 -19.99
N VAL A 43 6.48 20.46 -19.27
CA VAL A 43 7.28 20.36 -18.04
C VAL A 43 6.47 20.79 -16.83
N ALA A 44 6.82 20.26 -15.67
CA ALA A 44 6.27 20.72 -14.40
C ALA A 44 6.57 22.22 -14.24
N PRO A 45 5.64 23.01 -13.69
CA PRO A 45 5.87 24.43 -13.38
C PRO A 45 7.10 24.66 -12.50
N GLU A 46 7.43 23.69 -11.64
CA GLU A 46 8.59 23.70 -10.74
C GLU A 46 9.89 23.20 -11.40
N HIS A 47 9.86 22.79 -12.67
CA HIS A 47 11.02 22.21 -13.35
C HIS A 47 12.15 23.25 -13.49
N PRO A 48 13.42 22.90 -13.20
CA PRO A 48 14.55 23.85 -13.22
C PRO A 48 14.72 24.61 -14.55
N ILE A 49 14.35 23.98 -15.68
CA ILE A 49 14.37 24.64 -16.99
C ILE A 49 13.47 25.87 -17.04
N VAL A 50 12.35 25.88 -16.31
CA VAL A 50 11.40 27.01 -16.29
C VAL A 50 12.05 28.22 -15.64
N GLU A 51 12.78 28.01 -14.54
CA GLU A 51 13.56 29.09 -13.89
C GLU A 51 14.63 29.65 -14.82
N LYS A 52 15.34 28.76 -15.52
CA LYS A 52 16.38 29.15 -16.49
C LYS A 52 15.79 29.98 -17.64
N ILE A 53 14.65 29.56 -18.19
CA ILE A 53 13.94 30.29 -19.25
C ILE A 53 13.52 31.68 -18.76
N CYS A 54 12.90 31.77 -17.58
CA CYS A 54 12.44 33.04 -17.00
C CYS A 54 13.57 34.04 -16.69
N THR A 55 14.80 33.56 -16.47
CA THR A 55 15.96 34.40 -16.14
C THR A 55 16.90 34.65 -17.32
N SER A 56 16.71 33.95 -18.44
CA SER A 56 17.57 34.00 -19.62
C SER A 56 17.43 35.26 -20.50
N GLY A 57 16.30 35.98 -20.41
CA GLY A 57 15.94 37.04 -21.36
C GLY A 57 15.47 36.55 -22.75
N LEU A 58 15.26 35.24 -22.95
CA LEU A 58 14.81 34.66 -24.23
C LEU A 58 13.32 34.84 -24.51
N ILE A 59 12.53 35.18 -23.49
CA ILE A 59 11.08 35.35 -23.60
C ILE A 59 10.66 36.74 -23.09
N PRO A 60 9.57 37.34 -23.62
CA PRO A 60 9.10 38.65 -23.18
C PRO A 60 8.77 38.69 -21.67
N GLU A 61 8.95 39.85 -21.03
CA GLU A 61 8.66 40.02 -19.59
C GLU A 61 7.21 39.69 -19.22
N GLU A 62 6.26 40.01 -20.10
CA GLU A 62 4.85 39.63 -19.94
C GLU A 62 4.65 38.10 -19.85
N ARG A 63 5.48 37.33 -20.57
CA ARG A 63 5.46 35.86 -20.55
C ARG A 63 6.05 35.34 -19.26
N VAL A 64 7.16 35.94 -18.81
CA VAL A 64 7.76 35.64 -17.51
C VAL A 64 6.75 35.87 -16.39
N ALA A 65 6.08 37.03 -16.39
CA ALA A 65 5.04 37.35 -15.40
C ALA A 65 3.89 36.33 -15.41
N ALA A 66 3.42 35.91 -16.59
CA ALA A 66 2.40 34.88 -16.71
C ALA A 66 2.85 33.51 -16.16
N ILE A 67 4.09 33.11 -16.43
CA ILE A 67 4.68 31.87 -15.88
C ILE A 67 4.76 31.94 -14.36
N ARG A 68 5.23 33.07 -13.80
CA ARG A 68 5.32 33.26 -12.34
C ARG A 68 3.94 33.21 -11.68
N ALA A 69 2.93 33.84 -12.29
CA ALA A 69 1.55 33.77 -11.81
C ALA A 69 1.02 32.33 -11.85
N PHE A 70 1.34 31.58 -12.91
CA PHE A 70 0.98 30.16 -13.01
C PHE A 70 1.66 29.34 -11.92
N GLN A 71 2.98 29.50 -11.71
CA GLN A 71 3.72 28.82 -10.64
C GLN A 71 3.13 29.12 -9.26
N GLU A 72 2.78 30.38 -8.98
CA GLU A 72 2.16 30.76 -7.71
C GLU A 72 0.80 30.11 -7.51
N LYS A 73 -0.05 30.09 -8.53
CA LYS A 73 -1.33 29.36 -8.51
C LYS A 73 -1.12 27.87 -8.18
N MET A 74 -0.09 27.24 -8.76
CA MET A 74 0.18 25.81 -8.57
C MET A 74 0.61 25.45 -7.14
N LYS A 75 1.26 26.36 -6.40
CA LYS A 75 1.65 26.13 -4.99
C LYS A 75 0.44 25.95 -4.07
N HIS A 76 -0.71 26.51 -4.43
CA HIS A 76 -1.95 26.42 -3.64
C HIS A 76 -2.81 25.21 -4.02
N LEU A 77 -2.36 24.38 -4.97
CA LEU A 77 -3.04 23.16 -5.36
C LEU A 77 -2.32 21.93 -4.80
N THR A 78 -3.11 21.00 -4.25
CA THR A 78 -2.58 19.71 -3.83
C THR A 78 -2.23 18.85 -5.04
N GLU A 79 -1.33 17.89 -4.86
CA GLU A 79 -1.01 16.90 -5.89
C GLU A 79 -2.27 16.18 -6.39
N ILE A 80 -3.14 15.78 -5.46
CA ILE A 80 -4.41 15.10 -5.76
C ILE A 80 -5.29 15.98 -6.66
N ALA A 81 -5.40 17.27 -6.36
CA ALA A 81 -6.15 18.20 -7.18
C ALA A 81 -5.56 18.33 -8.58
N ARG A 82 -4.22 18.37 -8.69
CA ARG A 82 -3.49 18.48 -9.96
C ARG A 82 -3.58 17.23 -10.85
N THR A 83 -3.64 16.04 -10.24
CA THR A 83 -3.69 14.76 -10.96
C THR A 83 -5.10 14.18 -11.12
N SER A 84 -6.12 14.88 -10.64
CA SER A 84 -7.51 14.45 -10.78
C SER A 84 -7.91 14.37 -12.25
N THR A 85 -8.62 13.31 -12.64
CA THR A 85 -9.20 13.17 -13.98
C THR A 85 -10.32 14.16 -14.25
N GLU A 86 -10.92 14.72 -13.20
CA GLU A 86 -11.99 15.73 -13.28
C GLU A 86 -11.43 17.16 -13.30
N ALA A 87 -10.16 17.35 -12.95
CA ALA A 87 -9.56 18.67 -12.93
C ALA A 87 -9.37 19.18 -14.37
N GLU A 88 -9.72 20.45 -14.57
CA GLU A 88 -9.44 21.10 -15.84
C GLU A 88 -7.93 21.15 -16.07
N LYS A 89 -7.49 20.66 -17.24
CA LYS A 89 -6.08 20.72 -17.64
C LYS A 89 -5.77 22.13 -18.09
N GLU A 90 -4.96 22.82 -17.31
CA GLU A 90 -4.49 24.16 -17.59
C GLU A 90 -3.01 24.10 -17.99
N GLY A 91 -2.65 24.81 -19.05
CA GLY A 91 -1.27 25.00 -19.44
C GLY A 91 -1.00 26.36 -20.08
N LEU A 92 0.27 26.71 -20.09
CA LEU A 92 0.79 27.95 -20.64
C LEU A 92 1.97 27.65 -21.55
N TYR A 93 1.90 28.11 -22.81
CA TYR A 93 3.03 28.06 -23.72
C TYR A 93 4.16 28.95 -23.19
N THR A 94 5.37 28.39 -23.13
CA THR A 94 6.54 29.12 -22.60
C THR A 94 7.06 30.18 -23.55
N GLY A 95 6.75 30.10 -24.85
CA GLY A 95 7.33 30.94 -25.88
C GLY A 95 8.54 30.32 -26.58
N LEU A 96 8.94 29.10 -26.19
CA LEU A 96 10.09 28.38 -26.73
C LEU A 96 9.69 27.00 -27.25
N ASP A 97 10.49 26.50 -28.20
CA ASP A 97 10.31 25.19 -28.81
C ASP A 97 11.45 24.22 -28.41
N VAL A 98 11.14 22.93 -28.42
CA VAL A 98 12.11 21.85 -28.31
C VAL A 98 12.22 21.06 -29.62
N ILE A 99 13.39 20.52 -29.87
CA ILE A 99 13.70 19.69 -31.03
C ILE A 99 13.58 18.23 -30.63
N ASN A 100 12.76 17.49 -31.38
CA ASN A 100 12.64 16.05 -31.25
C ASN A 100 13.86 15.36 -31.88
N PRO A 101 14.66 14.59 -31.12
CA PRO A 101 15.90 14.00 -31.63
C PRO A 101 15.69 12.94 -32.72
N PHE A 102 14.48 12.40 -32.87
CA PHE A 102 14.19 11.34 -33.85
C PHE A 102 13.95 11.84 -35.27
N ASN A 103 13.37 13.03 -35.42
CA ASN A 103 12.97 13.59 -36.72
C ASN A 103 13.47 15.03 -36.95
N GLY A 104 14.03 15.69 -35.93
CA GLY A 104 14.46 17.08 -36.01
C GLY A 104 13.32 18.11 -36.05
N GLU A 105 12.06 17.68 -35.89
CA GLU A 105 10.90 18.57 -35.89
C GLU A 105 10.82 19.36 -34.57
N LYS A 106 10.29 20.59 -34.65
CA LYS A 106 10.03 21.43 -33.49
C LYS A 106 8.70 21.06 -32.84
N ALA A 107 8.69 21.07 -31.51
CA ALA A 107 7.51 20.88 -30.68
C ALA A 107 7.47 21.98 -29.61
N GLN A 108 6.30 22.59 -29.39
CA GLN A 108 6.17 23.68 -28.43
C GLN A 108 6.45 23.22 -27.00
N LEU A 109 7.18 24.01 -26.21
CA LEU A 109 7.37 23.76 -24.78
C LEU A 109 6.30 24.46 -23.94
N TRP A 110 5.57 23.69 -23.15
CA TRP A 110 4.49 24.14 -22.28
C TRP A 110 4.81 23.85 -20.81
N ILE A 111 4.21 24.63 -19.92
CA ILE A 111 4.01 24.24 -18.51
C ILE A 111 2.55 23.87 -18.30
N ALA A 112 2.26 22.85 -17.50
CA ALA A 112 0.88 22.46 -17.20
C ALA A 112 0.69 21.96 -15.76
N ASN A 113 -0.54 22.03 -15.27
CA ASN A 113 -0.89 21.65 -13.90
C ASN A 113 -0.78 20.14 -13.61
N TYR A 114 -0.92 19.29 -14.63
CA TYR A 114 -0.97 17.83 -14.47
C TYR A 114 0.40 17.13 -14.55
N VAL A 115 1.48 17.86 -14.84
CA VAL A 115 2.86 17.33 -14.81
C VAL A 115 3.49 17.68 -13.46
N LEU A 116 4.07 16.68 -12.80
CA LEU A 116 4.65 16.79 -11.46
C LEU A 116 6.16 16.60 -11.51
N MET A 117 6.90 17.42 -10.76
CA MET A 117 8.36 17.32 -10.70
C MET A 117 8.82 15.99 -10.07
N ASP A 118 8.09 15.52 -9.06
CA ASP A 118 8.39 14.27 -8.34
C ASP A 118 7.92 13.00 -9.08
N TYR A 119 7.59 13.11 -10.37
CA TYR A 119 7.20 11.98 -11.21
C TYR A 119 8.02 11.93 -12.50
N GLY A 120 8.71 10.81 -12.71
CA GLY A 120 9.59 10.62 -13.87
C GLY A 120 10.75 11.62 -13.87
N THR A 121 10.79 12.48 -14.88
CA THR A 121 11.80 13.55 -15.01
C THR A 121 11.23 14.94 -14.75
N GLY A 122 9.96 15.06 -14.37
CA GLY A 122 9.24 16.34 -14.36
C GLY A 122 8.95 16.89 -15.76
N ALA A 123 9.13 16.08 -16.81
CA ALA A 123 8.87 16.43 -18.21
C ALA A 123 8.24 15.25 -18.95
N VAL A 124 7.25 15.52 -19.79
CA VAL A 124 6.56 14.52 -20.62
C VAL A 124 6.39 15.02 -22.04
N MET A 125 6.45 14.10 -22.99
CA MET A 125 6.11 14.37 -24.39
C MET A 125 4.60 14.34 -24.59
N GLY A 126 4.08 15.24 -25.40
CA GLY A 126 2.68 15.25 -25.82
C GLY A 126 2.50 14.55 -27.16
N VAL A 127 1.79 13.43 -27.19
CA VAL A 127 1.45 12.69 -28.42
C VAL A 127 -0.07 12.57 -28.57
N PRO A 128 -0.74 13.62 -29.06
CA PRO A 128 -2.21 13.72 -29.03
C PRO A 128 -2.96 12.58 -29.70
N ALA A 129 -2.42 12.03 -30.79
CA ALA A 129 -3.13 10.95 -31.48
C ALA A 129 -3.19 9.65 -30.65
N HIS A 130 -2.36 9.49 -29.62
CA HIS A 130 -2.15 8.20 -28.93
C HIS A 130 -2.12 8.26 -27.40
N ASP A 131 -2.33 9.42 -26.78
CA ASP A 131 -2.64 9.57 -25.34
C ASP A 131 -3.89 10.46 -25.21
N GLN A 132 -4.91 9.96 -24.53
CA GLN A 132 -6.19 10.66 -24.39
C GLN A 132 -6.05 12.00 -23.66
N ARG A 133 -5.12 12.11 -22.71
CA ARG A 133 -4.91 13.36 -21.98
C ARG A 133 -4.26 14.40 -22.87
N ASP A 134 -3.30 13.99 -23.69
CA ASP A 134 -2.63 14.85 -24.65
C ASP A 134 -3.60 15.28 -25.76
N PHE A 135 -4.51 14.40 -26.17
CA PHE A 135 -5.57 14.71 -27.13
C PHE A 135 -6.48 15.84 -26.67
N GLU A 136 -6.99 15.74 -25.45
CA GLU A 136 -7.84 16.77 -24.84
C GLU A 136 -7.10 18.10 -24.68
N PHE A 137 -5.84 18.05 -24.25
CA PHE A 137 -4.99 19.22 -24.13
C PHE A 137 -4.75 19.88 -25.50
N ALA A 138 -4.43 19.08 -26.52
CA ALA A 138 -4.22 19.55 -27.88
C ALA A 138 -5.49 20.16 -28.49
N LYS A 139 -6.66 19.53 -28.30
CA LYS A 139 -7.94 20.09 -28.75
C LYS A 139 -8.26 21.42 -28.06
N LYS A 140 -8.02 21.52 -26.75
CA LYS A 140 -8.25 22.76 -25.97
C LYS A 140 -7.37 23.92 -26.45
N TYR A 141 -6.10 23.65 -26.74
CA TYR A 141 -5.11 24.69 -27.09
C TYR A 141 -4.81 24.80 -28.59
N GLY A 142 -5.51 24.03 -29.45
CA GLY A 142 -5.32 24.06 -30.90
C GLY A 142 -3.96 23.52 -31.36
N LEU A 143 -3.40 22.55 -30.63
CA LEU A 143 -2.10 21.96 -30.95
C LEU A 143 -2.22 20.90 -32.06
N PRO A 144 -1.17 20.69 -32.89
CA PRO A 144 -1.20 19.70 -33.95
C PRO A 144 -1.43 18.28 -33.42
N ILE A 145 -2.16 17.48 -34.18
CA ILE A 145 -2.40 16.05 -33.91
C ILE A 145 -1.77 15.27 -35.07
N LYS A 146 -0.82 14.39 -34.76
CA LYS A 146 -0.09 13.59 -35.77
C LYS A 146 -0.28 12.11 -35.49
N VAL A 147 -0.92 11.41 -36.42
CA VAL A 147 -1.11 9.95 -36.33
C VAL A 147 0.21 9.27 -36.67
N VAL A 148 0.73 8.48 -35.73
CA VAL A 148 1.94 7.66 -35.91
C VAL A 148 1.71 6.16 -35.66
N ILE A 149 0.58 5.79 -35.07
CA ILE A 149 0.11 4.41 -35.00
C ILE A 149 -1.22 4.32 -35.76
N GLN A 150 -1.25 3.53 -36.82
CA GLN A 150 -2.43 3.28 -37.62
C GLN A 150 -3.21 2.08 -37.09
N ASN A 151 -4.54 2.20 -37.06
CA ASN A 151 -5.42 1.10 -36.71
C ASN A 151 -5.46 0.08 -37.86
N PRO A 152 -5.26 -1.24 -37.61
CA PRO A 152 -5.25 -2.24 -38.66
C PRO A 152 -6.61 -2.44 -39.38
N GLU A 153 -7.71 -2.11 -38.72
CA GLU A 153 -9.08 -2.32 -39.21
C GLU A 153 -9.68 -1.07 -39.87
N ARG A 154 -9.21 0.13 -39.52
CA ARG A 154 -9.69 1.41 -40.06
C ARG A 154 -8.57 2.42 -40.23
N SER A 155 -8.61 3.19 -41.31
CA SER A 155 -7.67 4.30 -41.50
C SER A 155 -8.05 5.48 -40.60
N LEU A 156 -7.25 5.74 -39.57
CA LEU A 156 -7.29 6.93 -38.73
C LEU A 156 -6.80 8.15 -39.53
N LYS A 157 -7.53 9.26 -39.42
CA LYS A 157 -7.15 10.58 -39.90
C LYS A 157 -7.27 11.59 -38.77
N ALA A 158 -6.24 12.42 -38.56
CA ALA A 158 -6.14 13.31 -37.41
C ALA A 158 -7.33 14.29 -37.28
N GLU A 159 -7.86 14.75 -38.41
CA GLU A 159 -8.96 15.72 -38.49
C GLU A 159 -10.30 15.13 -38.07
N GLU A 160 -10.47 13.82 -38.27
CA GLU A 160 -11.70 13.07 -37.99
C GLU A 160 -11.71 12.48 -36.56
N MET A 161 -10.58 12.54 -35.85
CA MET A 161 -10.47 11.99 -34.50
C MET A 161 -11.30 12.79 -33.49
N THR A 162 -12.12 12.05 -32.73
CA THR A 162 -12.88 12.52 -31.56
C THR A 162 -12.23 12.11 -30.23
N GLU A 163 -11.33 11.13 -30.26
CA GLU A 163 -10.58 10.60 -29.13
C GLU A 163 -9.20 10.08 -29.59
N ALA A 164 -8.27 9.86 -28.65
CA ALA A 164 -6.97 9.27 -28.97
C ALA A 164 -7.10 7.77 -29.28
N TYR A 165 -6.26 7.27 -30.20
CA TYR A 165 -6.13 5.84 -30.45
C TYR A 165 -4.99 5.25 -29.60
N VAL A 166 -5.37 4.50 -28.55
CA VAL A 166 -4.42 3.98 -27.55
C VAL A 166 -4.02 2.51 -27.76
N ASP A 167 -4.74 1.80 -28.64
CA ASP A 167 -4.57 0.37 -28.88
C ASP A 167 -3.34 0.04 -29.75
N PRO A 168 -2.88 -1.24 -29.78
CA PRO A 168 -1.83 -1.69 -30.67
C PRO A 168 -2.18 -1.53 -32.15
N GLY A 169 -1.19 -1.17 -32.97
CA GLY A 169 -1.37 -0.95 -34.40
C GLY A 169 -0.03 -0.95 -35.15
N ILE A 170 -0.04 -0.36 -36.34
CA ILE A 170 1.14 -0.31 -37.23
C ILE A 170 1.75 1.09 -37.19
N MET A 171 3.07 1.17 -36.99
CA MET A 171 3.78 2.44 -37.03
C MET A 171 3.74 3.04 -38.44
N VAL A 172 3.38 4.32 -38.52
CA VAL A 172 3.34 5.16 -39.73
C VAL A 172 3.92 6.53 -39.41
N ASN A 173 4.35 7.29 -40.42
CA ASN A 173 4.94 8.63 -40.23
C ASN A 173 6.09 8.65 -39.18
N SER A 174 6.80 7.53 -39.06
CA SER A 174 7.78 7.20 -38.02
C SER A 174 9.16 6.88 -38.62
N GLY A 175 9.46 7.40 -39.81
CA GLY A 175 10.76 7.28 -40.47
C GLY A 175 11.16 5.81 -40.71
N PRO A 176 12.29 5.32 -40.16
CA PRO A 176 12.77 3.97 -40.41
C PRO A 176 11.90 2.86 -39.80
N PHE A 177 10.91 3.21 -38.97
CA PHE A 177 10.06 2.24 -38.27
C PHE A 177 8.72 1.98 -38.96
N ASP A 178 8.42 2.70 -40.05
CA ASP A 178 7.16 2.55 -40.79
C ASP A 178 6.90 1.09 -41.20
N GLY A 179 5.66 0.65 -41.03
CA GLY A 179 5.22 -0.71 -41.31
C GLY A 179 5.47 -1.72 -40.18
N THR A 180 6.16 -1.32 -39.10
CA THR A 180 6.40 -2.21 -37.95
C THR A 180 5.20 -2.21 -37.00
N PRO A 181 4.74 -3.37 -36.50
CA PRO A 181 3.79 -3.42 -35.37
C PRO A 181 4.37 -2.70 -34.15
N ASN A 182 3.61 -1.78 -33.55
CA ASN A 182 4.14 -0.83 -32.58
C ASN A 182 4.78 -1.50 -31.34
N LEU A 183 4.22 -2.62 -30.86
CA LEU A 183 4.77 -3.38 -29.73
C LEU A 183 6.15 -4.02 -30.07
N GLU A 184 6.36 -4.45 -31.31
CA GLU A 184 7.67 -4.91 -31.80
C GLU A 184 8.60 -3.72 -32.11
N GLY A 185 8.03 -2.55 -32.37
CA GLY A 185 8.73 -1.29 -32.59
C GLY A 185 9.36 -0.72 -31.33
N ILE A 186 8.73 -0.86 -30.16
CA ILE A 186 9.24 -0.34 -28.88
C ILE A 186 10.74 -0.67 -28.65
N PRO A 187 11.18 -1.94 -28.68
CA PRO A 187 12.60 -2.25 -28.47
C PRO A 187 13.51 -1.70 -29.58
N LYS A 188 13.02 -1.62 -30.83
CA LYS A 188 13.79 -1.08 -31.96
C LYS A 188 14.01 0.43 -31.83
N VAL A 189 12.99 1.17 -31.40
CA VAL A 189 13.07 2.61 -31.17
C VAL A 189 14.00 2.91 -30.00
N ILE A 190 13.94 2.12 -28.93
CA ILE A 190 14.87 2.24 -27.79
C ILE A 190 16.32 2.01 -28.24
N ALA A 191 16.58 0.90 -28.95
CA ALA A 191 17.91 0.58 -29.45
C ALA A 191 18.45 1.66 -30.39
N TYR A 192 17.60 2.26 -31.24
CA TYR A 192 17.97 3.38 -32.08
C TYR A 192 18.37 4.62 -31.26
N ALA A 193 17.62 4.94 -30.21
CA ALA A 193 17.95 6.06 -29.32
C ALA A 193 19.30 5.85 -28.59
N GLU A 194 19.59 4.62 -28.19
CA GLU A 194 20.87 4.22 -27.59
C GLU A 194 22.02 4.32 -28.59
N GLU A 195 21.86 3.78 -29.80
CA GLU A 195 22.87 3.84 -30.87
C GLU A 195 23.22 5.29 -31.23
N LYS A 196 22.23 6.17 -31.27
CA LYS A 196 22.40 7.59 -31.59
C LYS A 196 22.78 8.45 -30.38
N GLY A 197 22.82 7.88 -29.17
CA GLY A 197 23.32 8.54 -27.96
C GLY A 197 22.41 9.63 -27.39
N PHE A 198 21.11 9.62 -27.69
CA PHE A 198 20.13 10.59 -27.14
C PHE A 198 19.06 9.94 -26.26
N GLY A 199 19.13 8.64 -26.02
CA GLY A 199 18.23 7.95 -25.09
C GLY A 199 18.74 6.60 -24.64
N GLN A 200 18.05 6.01 -23.67
CA GLN A 200 18.39 4.70 -23.09
C GLN A 200 17.17 3.96 -22.54
N LYS A 201 17.20 2.63 -22.54
CA LYS A 201 16.22 1.81 -21.83
C LYS A 201 16.23 2.18 -20.35
N THR A 202 15.06 2.51 -19.80
CA THR A 202 14.92 2.91 -18.40
C THR A 202 13.73 2.20 -17.77
N VAL A 203 13.90 1.76 -16.52
CA VAL A 203 12.81 1.27 -15.69
C VAL A 203 12.51 2.33 -14.64
N THR A 204 11.25 2.73 -14.52
CA THR A 204 10.79 3.66 -13.50
C THR A 204 9.74 3.01 -12.62
N TYR A 205 9.52 3.60 -11.46
CA TYR A 205 8.52 3.15 -10.50
C TYR A 205 7.64 4.35 -10.15
N ARG A 206 6.34 4.11 -10.01
CA ARG A 206 5.42 5.10 -9.44
C ARG A 206 5.65 5.27 -7.93
N LEU A 207 6.17 4.23 -7.28
CA LEU A 207 6.56 4.28 -5.88
C LEU A 207 7.57 5.40 -5.63
N ARG A 208 7.32 6.19 -4.59
CA ARG A 208 8.25 7.19 -4.07
C ARG A 208 8.89 6.70 -2.78
N ASP A 209 10.01 7.32 -2.43
CA ASP A 209 10.64 7.11 -1.12
C ASP A 209 9.69 7.50 0.01
N TRP A 210 9.84 6.81 1.12
CA TRP A 210 8.96 6.97 2.26
C TRP A 210 9.41 8.14 3.14
N LEU A 211 8.63 9.22 3.13
CA LEU A 211 8.78 10.33 4.06
C LEU A 211 8.39 9.89 5.47
N ILE A 212 9.38 9.62 6.33
CA ILE A 212 9.17 9.17 7.71
C ILE A 212 9.11 10.31 8.74
N SER A 213 9.67 11.49 8.45
CA SER A 213 9.73 12.59 9.42
C SER A 213 8.36 13.22 9.65
N ARG A 214 8.01 13.45 10.92
CA ARG A 214 6.76 14.08 11.36
C ARG A 214 7.05 15.21 12.33
N GLN A 215 6.46 16.37 12.06
CA GLN A 215 6.50 17.53 12.95
C GLN A 215 5.49 17.37 14.10
N ARG A 216 5.59 16.26 14.84
CA ARG A 216 4.72 15.93 15.99
C ARG A 216 5.58 15.47 17.17
N ALA A 217 5.08 15.73 18.37
CA ALA A 217 5.72 15.31 19.61
C ALA A 217 5.61 13.79 19.86
N TRP A 218 4.42 13.21 19.66
CA TRP A 218 4.18 11.82 20.03
C TRP A 218 4.64 10.84 18.94
N GLY A 219 5.92 10.49 18.99
CA GLY A 219 6.55 9.50 18.12
C GLY A 219 7.97 9.19 18.59
N ALA A 220 8.60 8.19 17.98
CA ALA A 220 9.99 7.85 18.29
C ALA A 220 10.91 8.96 17.76
N PRO A 221 11.77 9.58 18.60
CA PRO A 221 12.73 10.57 18.13
C PRO A 221 13.69 9.99 17.08
N ILE A 222 13.94 10.74 16.00
CA ILE A 222 14.93 10.34 14.99
C ILE A 222 16.33 10.51 15.60
N PRO A 223 17.18 9.46 15.61
CA PRO A 223 18.47 9.48 16.31
C PRO A 223 19.57 10.19 15.51
N ILE A 224 19.34 11.47 15.18
CA ILE A 224 20.24 12.33 14.41
C ILE A 224 20.57 13.60 15.22
N VAL A 225 21.80 14.09 15.08
CA VAL A 225 22.30 15.34 15.62
C VAL A 225 22.88 16.19 14.48
N TYR A 226 22.51 17.46 14.42
CA TYR A 226 23.03 18.44 13.49
C TYR A 226 24.12 19.30 14.15
N CYS A 227 25.33 19.25 13.59
CA CYS A 227 26.48 20.02 14.03
C CYS A 227 26.95 20.94 12.90
N GLU A 228 27.23 22.21 13.20
CA GLU A 228 27.72 23.17 12.18
C GLU A 228 29.07 22.78 11.57
N LYS A 229 29.90 22.03 12.29
CA LYS A 229 31.22 21.58 11.81
C LYS A 229 31.17 20.22 11.11
N CYS A 230 30.38 19.28 11.63
CA CYS A 230 30.36 17.89 11.17
C CYS A 230 29.18 17.55 10.27
N GLY A 231 28.17 18.43 10.17
CA GLY A 231 26.95 18.19 9.41
C GLY A 231 25.95 17.29 10.17
N THR A 232 25.34 16.36 9.45
CA THR A 232 24.34 15.41 9.97
C THR A 232 25.05 14.18 10.54
N VAL A 233 24.96 14.00 11.86
CA VAL A 233 25.70 12.97 12.60
C VAL A 233 24.72 12.03 13.31
N PRO A 234 24.83 10.69 13.15
CA PRO A 234 23.99 9.76 13.89
C PRO A 234 24.35 9.71 15.38
N VAL A 235 23.35 9.48 16.23
CA VAL A 235 23.56 9.21 17.65
C VAL A 235 24.24 7.83 17.80
N PRO A 236 25.30 7.69 18.62
CA PRO A 236 25.94 6.40 18.86
C PRO A 236 24.98 5.36 19.44
N GLU A 237 25.12 4.09 19.06
CA GLU A 237 24.22 3.00 19.50
C GLU A 237 24.13 2.88 21.03
N LYS A 238 25.27 3.01 21.73
CA LYS A 238 25.34 2.98 23.19
C LYS A 238 24.58 4.12 23.89
N ASP A 239 24.27 5.19 23.16
CA ASP A 239 23.56 6.37 23.67
C ASP A 239 22.06 6.30 23.33
N LEU A 240 21.61 5.20 22.71
CA LEU A 240 20.19 4.92 22.52
C LEU A 240 19.55 4.38 23.81
N PRO A 241 18.24 4.62 24.02
CA PRO A 241 17.34 5.40 23.17
C PRO A 241 17.46 6.91 23.39
N VAL A 242 17.24 7.70 22.32
CA VAL A 242 16.92 9.13 22.47
C VAL A 242 15.51 9.21 23.04
N ARG A 243 15.39 9.53 24.33
CA ARG A 243 14.10 9.55 25.04
C ARG A 243 13.30 10.81 24.71
N LEU A 244 12.00 10.63 24.52
CA LEU A 244 11.05 11.73 24.45
C LEU A 244 10.96 12.37 25.85
N PRO A 245 10.99 13.71 25.97
CA PRO A 245 10.75 14.39 27.24
C PRO A 245 9.29 14.27 27.68
N ASP A 246 9.06 14.17 28.99
CA ASP A 246 7.73 14.04 29.59
C ASP A 246 7.04 15.41 29.79
N ASP A 247 7.81 16.51 29.69
CA ASP A 247 7.43 17.89 29.99
C ASP A 247 7.34 18.78 28.74
N LEU A 248 6.55 18.33 27.75
CA LEU A 248 6.33 19.07 26.50
C LEU A 248 5.20 20.10 26.60
N ASP A 249 5.43 21.27 26.01
CA ASP A 249 4.42 22.31 25.85
C ASP A 249 3.71 22.21 24.49
N PHE A 250 2.37 22.10 24.53
CA PHE A 250 1.50 21.90 23.39
C PHE A 250 0.72 23.18 23.07
N THR A 251 1.39 24.13 22.40
CA THR A 251 0.77 25.44 22.08
C THR A 251 -0.21 25.40 20.91
N GLY A 252 -0.20 24.36 20.07
CA GLY A 252 -1.00 24.26 18.85
C GLY A 252 -0.49 25.11 17.66
N GLU A 253 0.57 25.89 17.86
CA GLU A 253 1.29 26.57 16.79
C GLU A 253 2.09 25.52 15.99
N GLY A 254 1.99 25.53 14.66
CA GLY A 254 2.59 24.51 13.80
C GLY A 254 4.10 24.31 14.03
N GLY A 255 4.58 23.11 13.69
CA GLY A 255 5.97 22.68 13.94
C GLY A 255 6.07 21.64 15.07
N SER A 256 7.25 21.05 15.26
CA SER A 256 7.46 20.04 16.31
C SER A 256 7.61 20.71 17.68
N PRO A 257 6.83 20.31 18.71
CA PRO A 257 7.01 20.80 20.08
C PRO A 257 8.43 20.56 20.63
N LEU A 258 9.11 19.51 20.16
CA LEU A 258 10.48 19.18 20.56
C LEU A 258 11.49 20.28 20.18
N ALA A 259 11.22 21.04 19.11
CA ALA A 259 12.09 22.12 18.69
C ALA A 259 12.16 23.28 19.69
N ARG A 260 11.16 23.41 20.56
CA ARG A 260 11.07 24.45 21.58
C ARG A 260 11.53 23.98 22.96
N HIS A 261 11.88 22.71 23.10
CA HIS A 261 12.28 22.13 24.37
C HIS A 261 13.82 22.20 24.51
N PRO A 262 14.40 23.20 25.21
CA PRO A 262 15.84 23.43 25.24
C PRO A 262 16.63 22.25 25.84
N GLY A 263 16.05 21.52 26.79
CA GLY A 263 16.67 20.32 27.39
C GLY A 263 16.71 19.11 26.47
N PHE A 264 15.94 19.12 25.38
CA PHE A 264 15.94 18.05 24.37
C PHE A 264 16.79 18.45 23.17
N VAL A 265 16.47 19.61 22.57
CA VAL A 265 17.08 20.05 21.31
C VAL A 265 18.57 20.32 21.45
N ASN A 266 19.03 20.90 22.56
CA ASN A 266 20.44 21.22 22.75
C ASN A 266 21.23 19.99 23.21
N THR A 267 22.31 19.68 22.50
CA THR A 267 23.20 18.56 22.82
C THR A 267 24.64 18.86 22.39
N THR A 268 25.56 17.93 22.61
CA THR A 268 26.90 17.95 22.03
C THR A 268 26.98 17.04 20.81
N CYS A 269 27.85 17.39 19.87
CA CYS A 269 28.16 16.56 18.71
C CYS A 269 28.96 15.33 19.17
N PRO A 270 28.51 14.10 18.88
CA PRO A 270 29.23 12.89 19.31
C PRO A 270 30.57 12.70 18.57
N GLN A 271 30.80 13.41 17.46
CA GLN A 271 32.04 13.32 16.68
C GLN A 271 33.12 14.32 17.11
N CYS A 272 32.75 15.58 17.40
CA CYS A 272 33.73 16.64 17.71
C CYS A 272 33.59 17.25 19.11
N GLY A 273 32.56 16.88 19.88
CA GLY A 273 32.28 17.42 21.22
C GLY A 273 31.74 18.86 21.23
N GLY A 274 31.67 19.54 20.08
CA GLY A 274 31.13 20.90 19.97
C GLY A 274 29.62 20.97 20.18
N PRO A 275 29.05 22.19 20.29
CA PRO A 275 27.60 22.38 20.40
C PRO A 275 26.88 21.85 19.16
N ALA A 276 25.72 21.23 19.36
CA ALA A 276 24.91 20.66 18.31
C ALA A 276 23.42 20.65 18.70
N ARG A 277 22.55 20.39 17.73
CA ARG A 277 21.10 20.26 17.94
C ARG A 277 20.59 18.88 17.55
N ARG A 278 19.69 18.28 18.32
CA ARG A 278 19.02 17.02 17.92
C ARG A 278 18.06 17.28 16.77
N GLU A 279 17.78 16.24 15.98
CA GLU A 279 16.56 16.20 15.16
C GLU A 279 15.34 16.30 16.07
N THR A 280 14.39 17.14 15.67
CA THR A 280 13.18 17.47 16.42
C THR A 280 11.95 16.82 15.83
N ASP A 281 12.03 16.30 14.61
CA ASP A 281 10.99 15.47 14.03
C ASP A 281 11.02 14.06 14.64
N THR A 282 9.83 13.46 14.71
CA THR A 282 9.66 12.07 15.13
C THR A 282 9.37 11.19 13.93
N MET A 283 9.61 9.88 14.08
CA MET A 283 9.28 8.89 13.06
C MET A 283 7.77 8.69 12.95
N ASP A 284 7.31 8.54 11.70
CA ASP A 284 5.96 8.09 11.37
C ASP A 284 5.61 6.77 12.06
N THR A 285 4.35 6.63 12.49
CA THR A 285 3.90 5.46 13.26
C THR A 285 3.98 4.15 12.49
N PHE A 286 3.96 4.18 11.14
CA PHE A 286 4.18 2.97 10.35
C PHE A 286 5.59 2.40 10.52
N VAL A 287 6.59 3.19 10.93
CA VAL A 287 7.93 2.66 11.24
C VAL A 287 7.83 1.61 12.35
N CYS A 288 7.13 1.92 13.44
CA CYS A 288 6.94 0.98 14.55
C CYS A 288 6.10 -0.25 14.13
N SER A 289 5.04 -0.05 13.35
CA SER A 289 4.18 -1.16 12.91
C SER A 289 4.82 -2.03 11.81
N SER A 290 5.94 -1.61 11.21
CA SER A 290 6.57 -2.37 10.13
C SER A 290 7.39 -3.57 10.59
N TRP A 291 7.62 -3.73 11.90
CA TRP A 291 8.45 -4.82 12.44
C TRP A 291 7.98 -5.41 13.78
N TYR A 292 6.88 -4.92 14.36
CA TYR A 292 6.37 -5.38 15.66
C TYR A 292 6.14 -6.91 15.75
N TYR A 293 5.77 -7.55 14.64
CA TYR A 293 5.58 -9.00 14.56
C TYR A 293 6.88 -9.78 14.80
N LEU A 294 8.04 -9.21 14.48
CA LEU A 294 9.35 -9.78 14.83
C LEU A 294 9.62 -9.58 16.31
N ARG A 295 9.31 -8.39 16.86
CA ARG A 295 9.51 -8.11 18.29
C ARG A 295 8.70 -9.02 19.21
N TYR A 296 7.54 -9.50 18.78
CA TYR A 296 6.76 -10.46 19.55
C TYR A 296 7.43 -11.82 19.76
N THR A 297 8.39 -12.18 18.91
CA THR A 297 9.15 -13.44 19.08
C THR A 297 10.08 -13.37 20.29
N ASP A 298 10.55 -12.18 20.65
CA ASP A 298 11.45 -11.93 21.78
C ASP A 298 11.22 -10.53 22.39
N PRO A 299 10.08 -10.33 23.10
CA PRO A 299 9.61 -8.99 23.46
C PRO A 299 10.37 -8.37 24.64
N GLN A 300 11.05 -9.18 25.44
CA GLN A 300 11.73 -8.75 26.67
C GLN A 300 13.23 -8.50 26.48
N ASN A 301 13.76 -8.69 25.26
CA ASN A 301 15.18 -8.48 24.99
C ASN A 301 15.60 -7.02 25.17
N ALA A 302 16.48 -6.76 26.11
CA ALA A 302 16.96 -5.41 26.42
C ALA A 302 18.22 -5.01 25.63
N GLU A 303 18.90 -5.97 25.00
CA GLU A 303 20.22 -5.75 24.38
C GLU A 303 20.16 -5.65 22.85
N ARG A 304 19.15 -6.29 22.23
CA ARG A 304 18.96 -6.34 20.78
C ARG A 304 17.47 -6.28 20.41
N PRO A 305 17.14 -6.04 19.13
CA PRO A 305 15.75 -6.09 18.68
C PRO A 305 15.06 -7.44 18.96
N TRP A 306 15.78 -8.56 18.79
CA TRP A 306 15.35 -9.94 19.10
C TRP A 306 16.54 -10.92 18.95
N ASN A 307 16.43 -12.13 19.49
CA ASN A 307 17.31 -13.25 19.15
C ASN A 307 16.97 -13.83 17.76
N LEU A 308 17.98 -14.27 17.01
CA LEU A 308 17.76 -14.86 15.67
C LEU A 308 17.07 -16.21 15.76
N GLU A 309 17.40 -17.02 16.77
CA GLU A 309 16.83 -18.34 16.97
C GLU A 309 15.32 -18.27 17.22
N ASP A 310 14.86 -17.27 17.98
CA ASP A 310 13.44 -17.06 18.27
C ASP A 310 12.68 -16.61 17.02
N VAL A 311 13.23 -15.67 16.25
CA VAL A 311 12.64 -15.24 14.98
C VAL A 311 12.59 -16.39 13.98
N ASP A 312 13.67 -17.16 13.84
CA ASP A 312 13.72 -18.29 12.91
C ASP A 312 12.76 -19.42 13.28
N TYR A 313 12.47 -19.60 14.56
CA TYR A 313 11.48 -20.57 15.03
C TYR A 313 10.05 -20.15 14.68
N TRP A 314 9.72 -18.86 14.84
CA TRP A 314 8.35 -18.37 14.69
C TRP A 314 7.99 -17.85 13.29
N MET A 315 8.95 -17.35 12.52
CA MET A 315 8.69 -16.69 11.23
C MET A 315 8.75 -17.68 10.05
N PRO A 316 7.95 -17.44 9.00
CA PRO A 316 7.05 -16.30 8.79
C PRO A 316 5.75 -16.43 9.59
N VAL A 317 5.00 -15.33 9.73
CA VAL A 317 3.64 -15.40 10.29
C VAL A 317 2.78 -16.25 9.36
N ASP A 318 2.30 -17.39 9.84
CA ASP A 318 1.49 -18.32 9.04
C ASP A 318 0.18 -17.71 8.53
N GLN A 319 -0.50 -16.94 9.38
CA GLN A 319 -1.77 -16.29 9.09
C GLN A 319 -1.82 -14.89 9.71
N TYR A 320 -1.83 -13.87 8.86
CA TYR A 320 -2.04 -12.49 9.25
C TYR A 320 -3.50 -12.08 8.99
N VAL A 321 -4.14 -11.43 9.95
CA VAL A 321 -5.53 -10.95 9.85
C VAL A 321 -5.55 -9.45 10.10
N GLY A 322 -6.12 -8.69 9.17
CA GLY A 322 -6.19 -7.23 9.27
C GLY A 322 -7.19 -6.62 8.31
N GLY A 323 -7.50 -5.34 8.46
CA GLY A 323 -8.43 -4.66 7.57
C GLY A 323 -7.82 -4.33 6.19
N ILE A 324 -8.67 -4.27 5.16
CA ILE A 324 -8.27 -3.94 3.78
C ILE A 324 -7.66 -2.54 3.65
N GLU A 325 -7.93 -1.63 4.61
CA GLU A 325 -7.32 -0.28 4.65
C GLU A 325 -5.79 -0.30 4.71
N HIS A 326 -5.20 -1.42 5.14
CA HIS A 326 -3.76 -1.59 5.25
C HIS A 326 -3.12 -2.28 4.03
N ALA A 327 -3.89 -2.56 2.97
CA ALA A 327 -3.46 -3.34 1.80
C ALA A 327 -2.21 -2.78 1.08
N VAL A 328 -2.05 -1.46 1.09
CA VAL A 328 -0.88 -0.78 0.54
C VAL A 328 0.08 -0.40 1.66
N LEU A 329 -0.21 0.64 2.45
CA LEU A 329 0.73 1.25 3.42
C LEU A 329 1.43 0.23 4.33
N HIS A 330 0.79 -0.17 5.43
CA HIS A 330 1.37 -1.06 6.44
C HIS A 330 1.90 -2.37 5.85
N LEU A 331 1.15 -3.03 4.97
CA LEU A 331 1.60 -4.29 4.39
C LEU A 331 2.81 -4.12 3.47
N LEU A 332 2.90 -3.03 2.70
CA LEU A 332 4.08 -2.76 1.87
C LEU A 332 5.29 -2.37 2.72
N TYR A 333 5.10 -1.54 3.75
CA TYR A 333 6.16 -1.14 4.66
C TYR A 333 6.70 -2.31 5.48
N SER A 334 5.83 -3.22 5.93
CA SER A 334 6.24 -4.46 6.61
C SER A 334 7.10 -5.35 5.72
N ARG A 335 6.70 -5.51 4.44
CA ARG A 335 7.50 -6.26 3.45
C ARG A 335 8.84 -5.60 3.19
N PHE A 336 8.87 -4.27 3.06
CA PHE A 336 10.10 -3.50 2.91
C PHE A 336 11.03 -3.70 4.11
N PHE A 337 10.53 -3.51 5.34
CA PHE A 337 11.30 -3.72 6.57
C PHE A 337 11.84 -5.15 6.69
N THR A 338 11.03 -6.16 6.38
CA THR A 338 11.47 -7.56 6.41
C THR A 338 12.66 -7.78 5.48
N LYS A 339 12.60 -7.25 4.25
CA LYS A 339 13.70 -7.40 3.27
C LYS A 339 14.96 -6.65 3.69
N VAL A 340 14.82 -5.42 4.21
CA VAL A 340 15.96 -4.66 4.77
C VAL A 340 16.60 -5.40 5.93
N LEU A 341 15.79 -5.89 6.88
CA LEU A 341 16.28 -6.63 8.05
C LEU A 341 16.90 -7.97 7.67
N ARG A 342 16.38 -8.64 6.64
CA ARG A 342 16.98 -9.83 6.04
C ARG A 342 18.35 -9.53 5.43
N ASP A 343 18.46 -8.45 4.67
CA ASP A 343 19.73 -8.04 4.06
C ASP A 343 20.77 -7.62 5.13
N MET A 344 20.31 -7.21 6.31
CA MET A 344 21.14 -6.97 7.51
C MET A 344 21.45 -8.25 8.31
N GLY A 345 20.91 -9.41 7.94
CA GLY A 345 21.10 -10.68 8.65
C GLY A 345 20.31 -10.82 9.95
N LEU A 346 19.28 -9.99 10.17
CA LEU A 346 18.44 -10.00 11.37
C LEU A 346 17.19 -10.88 11.23
N VAL A 347 16.88 -11.37 10.03
CA VAL A 347 15.76 -12.26 9.71
C VAL A 347 16.15 -13.14 8.51
N LYS A 348 15.66 -14.38 8.42
CA LYS A 348 15.92 -15.25 7.24
C LYS A 348 14.84 -15.22 6.17
N VAL A 349 13.60 -14.92 6.54
CA VAL A 349 12.46 -14.94 5.62
C VAL A 349 12.44 -13.74 4.68
N ASP A 350 11.95 -13.97 3.45
CA ASP A 350 11.80 -12.91 2.44
C ASP A 350 10.50 -12.11 2.58
N GLU A 351 9.46 -12.74 3.11
CA GLU A 351 8.12 -12.17 3.25
C GLU A 351 7.60 -12.45 4.67
N PRO A 352 7.05 -11.46 5.38
CA PRO A 352 6.68 -11.61 6.79
C PRO A 352 5.40 -12.42 7.01
N PHE A 353 4.50 -12.45 6.02
CA PHE A 353 3.16 -13.03 6.17
C PHE A 353 2.92 -14.07 5.06
N ALA A 354 2.77 -15.34 5.43
CA ALA A 354 2.57 -16.44 4.48
C ALA A 354 1.13 -16.46 3.93
N ARG A 355 0.15 -16.20 4.79
CA ARG A 355 -1.27 -16.02 4.42
C ARG A 355 -1.79 -14.71 4.99
N LEU A 356 -2.68 -14.08 4.24
CA LEU A 356 -3.32 -12.81 4.61
C LEU A 356 -4.83 -12.98 4.45
N LEU A 357 -5.58 -12.73 5.53
CA LEU A 357 -7.02 -12.57 5.50
C LEU A 357 -7.34 -11.10 5.75
N THR A 358 -7.90 -10.44 4.74
CA THR A 358 -8.35 -9.06 4.86
C THR A 358 -9.80 -9.04 5.30
N GLN A 359 -10.05 -8.71 6.57
CA GLN A 359 -11.42 -8.68 7.08
C GLN A 359 -12.20 -7.47 6.53
N GLY A 360 -13.50 -7.66 6.33
CA GLY A 360 -14.43 -6.59 6.00
C GLY A 360 -14.64 -5.63 7.17
N MET A 361 -15.32 -4.53 6.89
CA MET A 361 -15.60 -3.51 7.89
C MET A 361 -16.85 -3.86 8.71
N VAL A 362 -16.85 -3.49 9.98
CA VAL A 362 -18.07 -3.49 10.79
C VAL A 362 -18.81 -2.17 10.53
N LEU A 363 -20.04 -2.29 10.03
CA LEU A 363 -20.93 -1.19 9.69
C LEU A 363 -22.01 -1.03 10.75
N LYS A 364 -22.48 0.20 10.91
CA LYS A 364 -23.71 0.54 11.63
C LYS A 364 -24.38 1.71 10.93
N ASP A 365 -25.69 1.60 10.71
CA ASP A 365 -26.51 2.60 10.04
C ASP A 365 -25.95 2.91 8.62
N GLY A 366 -25.55 1.87 7.90
CA GLY A 366 -25.04 1.96 6.52
C GLY A 366 -23.62 2.53 6.39
N SER A 367 -22.86 2.68 7.49
CA SER A 367 -21.50 3.22 7.41
C SER A 367 -20.53 2.59 8.42
N LYS A 368 -19.22 2.60 8.09
CA LYS A 368 -18.14 2.10 8.96
C LYS A 368 -18.26 2.68 10.38
N MET A 369 -18.20 1.82 11.39
CA MET A 369 -18.12 2.25 12.78
C MET A 369 -16.87 3.10 13.02
N SER A 370 -17.04 4.30 13.57
CA SER A 370 -15.92 5.17 13.91
C SER A 370 -16.31 6.19 14.99
N LYS A 371 -15.35 6.56 15.84
CA LYS A 371 -15.57 7.55 16.91
C LYS A 371 -16.06 8.89 16.36
N SER A 372 -15.53 9.32 15.22
CA SER A 372 -15.90 10.58 14.56
C SER A 372 -17.36 10.63 14.10
N LYS A 373 -17.97 9.47 13.81
CA LYS A 373 -19.37 9.37 13.40
C LYS A 373 -20.33 9.09 14.57
N GLY A 374 -19.81 8.83 15.78
CA GLY A 374 -20.64 8.51 16.94
C GLY A 374 -21.43 7.20 16.83
N ASN A 375 -21.17 6.35 15.83
CA ASN A 375 -21.91 5.12 15.56
C ASN A 375 -21.20 3.86 16.11
N THR A 376 -20.30 4.02 17.08
CA THR A 376 -19.59 2.90 17.70
C THR A 376 -20.49 2.15 18.67
N VAL A 377 -20.40 0.82 18.70
CA VAL A 377 -21.00 -0.01 19.75
C VAL A 377 -19.91 -0.40 20.73
N SER A 378 -20.15 -0.19 22.03
CA SER A 378 -19.20 -0.57 23.07
C SER A 378 -19.17 -2.10 23.23
N PRO A 379 -18.01 -2.76 23.01
CA PRO A 379 -17.91 -4.19 23.27
C PRO A 379 -18.13 -4.53 24.74
N GLU A 380 -17.72 -3.66 25.66
CA GLU A 380 -17.88 -3.86 27.11
C GLU A 380 -19.34 -3.92 27.52
N GLU A 381 -20.16 -3.01 27.01
CA GLU A 381 -21.61 -3.01 27.28
C GLU A 381 -22.29 -4.26 26.72
N MET A 382 -21.90 -4.68 25.52
CA MET A 382 -22.45 -5.89 24.89
C MET A 382 -22.05 -7.15 25.65
N MET A 383 -20.79 -7.25 26.07
CA MET A 383 -20.30 -8.37 26.88
C MET A 383 -20.96 -8.41 28.27
N ALA A 384 -21.18 -7.26 28.90
CA ALA A 384 -21.89 -7.20 30.18
C ALA A 384 -23.34 -7.68 30.07
N LYS A 385 -23.99 -7.42 28.92
CA LYS A 385 -25.40 -7.78 28.69
C LYS A 385 -25.59 -9.22 28.21
N TYR A 386 -24.75 -9.70 27.30
CA TYR A 386 -24.95 -10.99 26.60
C TYR A 386 -23.83 -12.02 26.84
N GLY A 387 -22.73 -11.62 27.47
CA GLY A 387 -21.52 -12.43 27.62
C GLY A 387 -20.64 -12.42 26.37
N ALA A 388 -19.34 -12.68 26.56
CA ALA A 388 -18.35 -12.64 25.50
C ALA A 388 -18.62 -13.65 24.36
N ASP A 389 -19.10 -14.86 24.69
CA ASP A 389 -19.34 -15.91 23.70
C ASP A 389 -20.48 -15.56 22.74
N ALA A 390 -21.56 -14.95 23.23
CA ALA A 390 -22.65 -14.50 22.36
C ALA A 390 -22.17 -13.42 21.38
N CYS A 391 -21.35 -12.46 21.86
CA CYS A 391 -20.75 -11.44 20.99
C CYS A 391 -19.80 -12.04 19.95
N ARG A 392 -18.89 -12.95 20.37
CA ARG A 392 -17.97 -13.64 19.45
C ARG A 392 -18.75 -14.45 18.40
N LEU A 393 -19.74 -15.22 18.83
CA LEU A 393 -20.55 -16.04 17.94
C LEU A 393 -21.31 -15.19 16.93
N PHE A 394 -21.88 -14.06 17.35
CA PHE A 394 -22.52 -13.12 16.44
C PHE A 394 -21.54 -12.63 15.37
N ILE A 395 -20.35 -12.15 15.77
CA ILE A 395 -19.37 -11.61 14.83
C ILE A 395 -18.92 -12.69 13.82
N MET A 396 -18.69 -13.91 14.29
CA MET A 396 -18.27 -15.02 13.43
C MET A 396 -19.39 -15.58 12.54
N PHE A 397 -20.66 -15.38 12.92
CA PHE A 397 -21.82 -15.91 12.20
C PHE A 397 -22.42 -14.93 11.20
N ALA A 398 -22.40 -13.63 11.52
CA ALA A 398 -23.17 -12.62 10.79
C ALA A 398 -22.74 -12.46 9.33
N ALA A 399 -21.45 -12.62 9.02
CA ALA A 399 -20.92 -12.53 7.67
C ALA A 399 -19.64 -13.39 7.52
N PRO A 400 -19.29 -13.80 6.29
CA PRO A 400 -17.95 -14.28 5.98
C PRO A 400 -16.90 -13.21 6.35
N PRO A 401 -15.70 -13.58 6.82
CA PRO A 401 -14.72 -12.61 7.32
C PRO A 401 -14.31 -11.54 6.31
N GLU A 402 -14.27 -11.84 5.01
CA GLU A 402 -13.85 -10.86 3.99
C GLU A 402 -14.96 -9.86 3.62
N ARG A 403 -16.18 -10.07 4.10
CA ARG A 403 -17.32 -9.19 3.83
C ARG A 403 -17.60 -8.26 4.99
N ASP A 404 -18.13 -7.10 4.64
CA ASP A 404 -18.63 -6.15 5.63
C ASP A 404 -19.73 -6.81 6.48
N LEU A 405 -19.66 -6.56 7.78
CA LEU A 405 -20.63 -7.03 8.76
C LEU A 405 -21.51 -5.86 9.15
N ASP A 406 -22.82 -5.96 8.91
CA ASP A 406 -23.77 -4.98 9.40
C ASP A 406 -24.19 -5.30 10.83
N TRP A 407 -23.94 -4.39 11.76
CA TRP A 407 -24.19 -4.63 13.17
C TRP A 407 -25.68 -4.66 13.47
N SER A 408 -26.11 -5.69 14.20
CA SER A 408 -27.51 -5.85 14.62
C SER A 408 -27.59 -6.39 16.04
N ASP A 409 -28.17 -5.62 16.95
CA ASP A 409 -28.46 -6.06 18.33
C ASP A 409 -29.36 -7.31 18.34
N ALA A 410 -30.30 -7.42 17.40
CA ALA A 410 -31.13 -8.60 17.23
C ALA A 410 -30.31 -9.83 16.80
N GLY A 411 -29.25 -9.62 16.02
CA GLY A 411 -28.27 -10.67 15.69
C GLY A 411 -27.53 -11.18 16.92
N VAL A 412 -27.08 -10.27 17.80
CA VAL A 412 -26.45 -10.63 19.09
C VAL A 412 -27.41 -11.41 19.99
N GLU A 413 -28.69 -11.01 20.06
CA GLU A 413 -29.70 -11.75 20.80
C GLU A 413 -29.92 -13.16 20.22
N GLY A 414 -29.89 -13.30 18.89
CA GLY A 414 -29.91 -14.59 18.21
C GLY A 414 -28.77 -15.51 18.67
N ALA A 415 -27.54 -14.99 18.67
CA ALA A 415 -26.36 -15.71 19.15
C ALA A 415 -26.48 -16.07 20.65
N TYR A 416 -26.96 -15.16 21.48
CA TYR A 416 -27.21 -15.42 22.90
C TYR A 416 -28.22 -16.55 23.12
N ARG A 417 -29.32 -16.59 22.33
CA ARG A 417 -30.29 -17.69 22.38
C ARG A 417 -29.69 -19.02 21.94
N PHE A 418 -28.81 -19.00 20.93
CA PHE A 418 -28.10 -20.20 20.48
C PHE A 418 -27.22 -20.79 21.59
N VAL A 419 -26.38 -19.96 22.23
CA VAL A 419 -25.53 -20.39 23.36
C VAL A 419 -26.38 -20.97 24.49
N ASN A 420 -27.48 -20.31 24.86
CA ASN A 420 -28.39 -20.81 25.90
C ASN A 420 -29.13 -22.09 25.51
N ARG A 421 -29.42 -22.30 24.22
CA ARG A 421 -29.97 -23.57 23.73
C ARG A 421 -28.96 -24.70 23.88
N PHE A 422 -27.70 -24.46 23.48
CA PHE A 422 -26.61 -25.42 23.66
C PHE A 422 -26.43 -25.78 25.13
N TYR A 423 -26.38 -24.78 26.02
CA TYR A 423 -26.28 -25.00 27.46
C TYR A 423 -27.42 -25.88 28.00
N ARG A 424 -28.68 -25.56 27.66
CA ARG A 424 -29.84 -26.35 28.09
C ARG A 424 -29.79 -27.79 27.58
N MET A 425 -29.35 -27.99 26.33
CA MET A 425 -29.20 -29.33 25.73
C MET A 425 -28.14 -30.15 26.48
N VAL A 426 -26.97 -29.57 26.76
CA VAL A 426 -25.91 -30.23 27.52
C VAL A 426 -26.37 -30.56 28.94
N MET A 427 -27.01 -29.61 29.63
CA MET A 427 -27.50 -29.83 30.99
C MET A 427 -28.56 -30.92 31.07
N ALA A 428 -29.44 -31.02 30.06
CA ALA A 428 -30.42 -32.09 29.97
C ALA A 428 -29.79 -33.47 29.72
N ALA A 429 -28.73 -33.54 28.91
CA ALA A 429 -28.00 -34.77 28.61
C ALA A 429 -27.03 -35.20 29.72
N LEU A 430 -26.61 -34.26 30.58
CA LEU A 430 -25.53 -34.47 31.55
C LEU A 430 -25.76 -35.64 32.52
N PRO A 431 -26.96 -35.89 33.08
CA PRO A 431 -27.19 -37.05 33.94
C PRO A 431 -26.96 -38.38 33.22
N ALA A 432 -27.46 -38.51 31.99
CA ALA A 432 -27.27 -39.70 31.16
C ALA A 432 -25.79 -39.90 30.81
N TYR A 433 -25.10 -38.82 30.44
CA TYR A 433 -23.65 -38.84 30.21
C TYR A 433 -22.87 -39.28 31.45
N ARG A 434 -23.17 -38.72 32.62
CA ARG A 434 -22.52 -39.09 33.90
C ARG A 434 -22.76 -40.55 34.25
N HIS A 435 -23.97 -41.05 34.04
CA HIS A 435 -24.29 -42.46 34.25
C HIS A 435 -23.49 -43.34 33.29
N ALA A 436 -23.51 -43.06 31.98
CA ALA A 436 -22.73 -43.80 30.98
C ALA A 436 -21.21 -43.77 31.30
N ARG A 437 -20.69 -42.63 31.77
CA ARG A 437 -19.29 -42.51 32.21
C ARG A 437 -19.00 -43.35 33.47
N SER A 438 -19.92 -43.43 34.42
CA SER A 438 -19.73 -44.22 35.65
C SER A 438 -19.61 -45.72 35.42
N LEU A 439 -20.06 -46.21 34.25
CA LEU A 439 -19.96 -47.61 33.85
C LEU A 439 -18.60 -47.96 33.23
N LEU A 440 -17.76 -46.96 32.94
CA LEU A 440 -16.43 -47.16 32.39
C LEU A 440 -15.41 -47.37 33.51
N PRO A 441 -14.44 -48.29 33.35
CA PRO A 441 -13.43 -48.54 34.35
C PRO A 441 -12.57 -47.28 34.57
N ILE A 442 -12.30 -46.97 35.85
CA ILE A 442 -11.38 -45.88 36.23
C ILE A 442 -10.07 -46.54 36.66
N ASN A 443 -8.96 -46.13 36.04
CA ASN A 443 -7.62 -46.49 36.49
C ASN A 443 -7.14 -45.44 37.49
N PRO A 444 -7.10 -45.74 38.81
CA PRO A 444 -6.70 -44.77 39.82
C PRO A 444 -5.22 -44.38 39.75
N ALA A 445 -4.40 -45.10 38.99
CA ALA A 445 -2.99 -44.78 38.75
C ALA A 445 -2.78 -43.81 37.57
N ASP A 446 -3.82 -43.51 36.78
CA ASP A 446 -3.76 -42.60 35.64
C ASP A 446 -4.60 -41.33 35.89
N PRO A 447 -3.97 -40.15 36.06
CA PRO A 447 -4.68 -38.88 36.24
C PRO A 447 -5.70 -38.56 35.14
N ALA A 448 -5.46 -38.96 33.89
CA ALA A 448 -6.39 -38.74 32.78
C ALA A 448 -7.66 -39.59 32.93
N SER A 449 -7.50 -40.85 33.34
CA SER A 449 -8.61 -41.76 33.65
C SER A 449 -9.47 -41.25 34.83
N VAL A 450 -8.82 -40.73 35.88
CA VAL A 450 -9.47 -40.12 37.06
C VAL A 450 -10.23 -38.83 36.69
N MET A 451 -9.72 -38.04 35.76
CA MET A 451 -10.39 -36.83 35.25
C MET A 451 -11.53 -37.11 34.28
N GLY A 452 -11.81 -38.37 33.95
CA GLY A 452 -12.91 -38.71 33.08
C GLY A 452 -12.55 -38.78 31.58
N ALA A 453 -11.27 -38.71 31.21
CA ALA A 453 -10.84 -38.95 29.84
C ALA A 453 -10.86 -40.45 29.51
N LEU A 454 -11.16 -40.79 28.27
CA LEU A 454 -10.92 -42.13 27.72
C LEU A 454 -9.64 -42.08 26.90
N SER A 455 -8.81 -43.10 27.02
CA SER A 455 -7.73 -43.35 26.07
C SER A 455 -8.29 -43.67 24.69
N GLU A 456 -7.51 -43.46 23.63
CA GLU A 456 -7.91 -43.81 22.26
C GLU A 456 -8.27 -45.28 22.12
N ALA A 457 -7.58 -46.16 22.86
CA ALA A 457 -7.86 -47.61 22.88
C ALA A 457 -9.23 -47.92 23.51
N GLU A 458 -9.58 -47.26 24.61
CA GLU A 458 -10.90 -47.44 25.27
C GLU A 458 -12.05 -46.89 24.41
N ILE A 459 -11.82 -45.76 23.72
CA ILE A 459 -12.77 -45.22 22.75
C ILE A 459 -12.96 -46.22 21.59
N ALA A 460 -11.86 -46.74 21.03
CA ALA A 460 -11.90 -47.68 19.93
C ALA A 460 -12.60 -49.01 20.31
N GLU A 461 -12.30 -49.54 21.49
CA GLU A 461 -12.93 -50.76 22.01
C GLU A 461 -14.44 -50.54 22.27
N GLY A 462 -14.80 -49.42 22.90
CA GLY A 462 -16.20 -49.05 23.13
C GLY A 462 -16.98 -48.88 21.83
N LEU A 463 -16.40 -48.21 20.84
CA LEU A 463 -17.00 -48.05 19.51
C LEU A 463 -17.13 -49.39 18.77
N ALA A 464 -16.15 -50.29 18.89
CA ALA A 464 -16.17 -51.61 18.27
C ALA A 464 -17.26 -52.52 18.88
N LYS A 465 -17.43 -52.47 20.20
CA LYS A 465 -18.49 -53.19 20.93
C LYS A 465 -19.89 -52.64 20.63
N ALA A 466 -20.02 -51.33 20.44
CA ALA A 466 -21.29 -50.68 20.12
C ALA A 466 -21.70 -50.83 18.65
N ALA A 467 -20.73 -50.86 17.71
CA ALA A 467 -20.96 -50.91 16.27
C ALA A 467 -21.97 -51.96 15.77
N PRO A 468 -21.96 -53.24 16.22
CA PRO A 468 -22.91 -54.24 15.75
C PRO A 468 -24.36 -53.99 16.21
N ASN A 469 -24.55 -53.21 17.28
CA ASN A 469 -25.86 -53.00 17.94
C ASN A 469 -26.46 -51.61 17.67
N LEU A 470 -25.86 -50.79 16.80
CA LEU A 470 -26.40 -49.48 16.46
C LEU A 470 -27.68 -49.62 15.62
N THR A 471 -28.73 -48.92 16.06
CA THR A 471 -29.98 -48.76 15.30
C THR A 471 -29.74 -47.96 14.01
N ALA A 472 -30.74 -47.90 13.12
CA ALA A 472 -30.63 -47.08 11.92
C ALA A 472 -30.47 -45.59 12.28
N GLU A 473 -31.20 -45.14 13.30
CA GLU A 473 -31.17 -43.79 13.85
C GLU A 473 -29.79 -43.46 14.44
N ASP A 474 -29.18 -44.39 15.21
CA ASP A 474 -27.84 -44.18 15.78
C ASP A 474 -26.75 -44.05 14.69
N ARG A 475 -26.85 -44.88 13.64
CA ARG A 475 -25.92 -44.83 12.50
C ARG A 475 -26.05 -43.51 11.75
N GLU A 476 -27.27 -43.05 11.54
CA GLU A 476 -27.53 -41.77 10.88
C GLU A 476 -27.01 -40.60 11.72
N LEU A 477 -27.27 -40.58 13.03
CA LEU A 477 -26.74 -39.56 13.93
C LEU A 477 -25.20 -39.54 13.90
N ARG A 478 -24.55 -40.70 13.98
CA ARG A 478 -23.09 -40.82 13.87
C ARG A 478 -22.58 -40.30 12.53
N ARG A 479 -23.25 -40.62 11.42
CA ARG A 479 -22.90 -40.11 10.09
C ARG A 479 -23.00 -38.59 10.04
N VAL A 480 -24.06 -38.01 10.58
CA VAL A 480 -24.25 -36.55 10.67
C VAL A 480 -23.13 -35.91 11.49
N ILE A 481 -22.78 -36.47 12.66
CA ILE A 481 -21.68 -35.96 13.49
C ILE A 481 -20.37 -35.92 12.70
N HIS A 482 -19.97 -37.02 12.07
CA HIS A 482 -18.71 -37.05 11.31
C HIS A 482 -18.74 -36.14 10.08
N ALA A 483 -19.89 -36.04 9.39
CA ALA A 483 -20.07 -35.11 8.28
C ALA A 483 -19.93 -33.65 8.73
N THR A 484 -20.50 -33.31 9.89
CA THR A 484 -20.39 -31.98 10.51
C THR A 484 -18.95 -31.69 10.92
N VAL A 485 -18.26 -32.61 11.60
CA VAL A 485 -16.84 -32.46 11.97
C VAL A 485 -15.98 -32.21 10.73
N LYS A 486 -16.18 -33.00 9.66
CA LYS A 486 -15.46 -32.84 8.40
C LYS A 486 -15.69 -31.45 7.80
N ARG A 487 -16.95 -30.99 7.78
CA ARG A 487 -17.32 -29.68 7.24
C ARG A 487 -16.72 -28.52 8.04
N ILE A 488 -16.86 -28.56 9.37
CA ILE A 488 -16.28 -27.55 10.26
C ILE A 488 -14.77 -27.50 10.10
N THR A 489 -14.10 -28.65 10.04
CA THR A 489 -12.64 -28.70 9.86
C THR A 489 -12.21 -28.03 8.56
N ALA A 490 -12.90 -28.32 7.44
CA ALA A 490 -12.64 -27.67 6.17
C ALA A 490 -12.91 -26.15 6.21
N ASP A 491 -13.97 -25.73 6.92
CA ASP A 491 -14.33 -24.32 7.05
C ASP A 491 -13.32 -23.53 7.88
N LEU A 492 -12.79 -24.11 8.95
CA LEU A 492 -11.82 -23.46 9.81
C LEU A 492 -10.41 -23.46 9.21
N HIS A 493 -9.99 -24.55 8.57
CA HIS A 493 -8.62 -24.72 8.11
C HIS A 493 -8.40 -24.17 6.69
N ASP A 494 -9.33 -24.45 5.76
CA ASP A 494 -9.09 -24.18 4.34
C ASP A 494 -9.76 -22.88 3.89
N ARG A 495 -10.92 -22.56 4.45
CA ARG A 495 -11.80 -21.50 3.93
C ARG A 495 -11.91 -20.26 4.81
N PHE A 496 -11.57 -20.37 6.10
CA PHE A 496 -11.90 -19.40 7.14
C PHE A 496 -13.38 -18.98 7.11
N ALA A 497 -14.28 -19.89 6.70
CA ALA A 497 -15.70 -19.63 6.54
C ALA A 497 -16.44 -19.86 7.87
N PHE A 498 -16.15 -19.02 8.88
CA PHE A 498 -16.65 -19.21 10.25
C PHE A 498 -18.17 -19.24 10.34
N ASN A 499 -18.85 -18.46 9.49
CA ASN A 499 -20.30 -18.40 9.46
C ASN A 499 -20.93 -19.73 9.01
N THR A 500 -20.34 -20.40 8.02
CA THR A 500 -20.81 -21.72 7.57
C THR A 500 -20.35 -22.86 8.48
N ALA A 501 -19.30 -22.65 9.28
CA ALA A 501 -18.92 -23.59 10.33
C ALA A 501 -19.92 -23.58 11.50
N ILE A 502 -20.52 -22.42 11.78
CA ILE A 502 -21.54 -22.23 12.83
C ILE A 502 -22.93 -22.69 12.35
N SER A 503 -23.23 -22.53 11.06
CA SER A 503 -24.52 -22.91 10.44
C SER A 503 -24.71 -24.42 10.38
#